data_AF-A0A0G1QSI3-F1
#
_entry.id   AF-A0A0G1QSI3-F1
#
_cell.length_a   1.000
_cell.length_b   1.000
_cell.length_c   1.000
_cell.angle_alpha   90.00
_cell.angle_beta   90.00
_cell.angle_gamma   90.00
#
_symmetry.space_group_name_H-M   'P 1'
#
loop_
_entity.id
_entity.type
_entity.pdbx_description
1 polymer ?
#
loop_
_entity_poly.entity_id
_entity_poly.type
_entity_poly.pdbx_seq_one_letter_code
_entity_poly.pdbx_strand_id
1 'polypeptide(L)'
;MTIPSTVITYLFLIPLGLLGGITSYTDIRYGKIKNIHLLLGLIYSICLYSFLIVYSTYGIHQPGNLKYLFNLFLNGSFAFLCGYLLWRFDLWAAGDAKLFSLFAFLIPLEFYSRSYISLFPSATLLIDAFLFICSAFIVEMLCKLTLSLYGIARSFLRKIKEGFRLSFSDFFRMRWGVLKSFIIETGKLFLLCTSALIAIEGLSIFLKKIIPSANISHPLLFQTFFFALQIILFRSLWKNKIFVRLILVAGAVCGTIFLLSHNGILLLNLVKNSIILLLLVGVVMQMVYTYIESHETRRIRAKDVCLGSFITPESLLYIENEFKKKNKADELGTCCSDGLTRIQADLIRDVFENDDSIRINVYKTFFFAPFIFLAFLFTILTKGSFLFFLLDL
;
A
#
# COMPACT_ATOMS: atom_id res chain seq x y z
N MET A 1 -0.80 -45.87 -0.09
CA MET A 1 -1.50 -45.15 -1.18
C MET A 1 -1.14 -43.68 -1.03
N THR A 2 -0.38 -43.10 -1.96
CA THR A 2 0.02 -41.69 -1.89
C THR A 2 -1.11 -40.81 -2.43
N ILE A 3 -1.58 -39.84 -1.63
CA ILE A 3 -2.49 -38.80 -2.14
C ILE A 3 -1.76 -38.05 -3.25
N PRO A 4 -2.34 -37.93 -4.47
CA PRO A 4 -1.73 -37.14 -5.53
C PRO A 4 -1.53 -35.69 -5.09
N SER A 5 -0.37 -35.11 -5.38
CA SER A 5 -0.07 -33.70 -5.05
C SER A 5 -1.14 -32.74 -5.60
N THR A 6 -1.74 -33.08 -6.74
CA THR A 6 -2.86 -32.36 -7.35
C THR A 6 -4.09 -32.27 -6.43
N VAL A 7 -4.43 -33.33 -5.71
CA VAL A 7 -5.56 -33.33 -4.76
C VAL A 7 -5.30 -32.35 -3.62
N ILE A 8 -4.08 -32.36 -3.07
CA ILE A 8 -3.67 -31.41 -2.03
C ILE A 8 -3.78 -29.97 -2.55
N THR A 9 -3.30 -29.71 -3.77
CA THR A 9 -3.44 -28.41 -4.41
C THR A 9 -4.90 -27.96 -4.49
N TYR A 10 -5.81 -28.82 -4.96
CA TYR A 10 -7.23 -28.46 -5.06
C TYR A 10 -7.89 -28.20 -3.69
N LEU A 11 -7.47 -28.90 -2.64
CA LEU A 11 -7.94 -28.65 -1.27
C LEU A 11 -7.57 -27.24 -0.76
N PHE A 12 -6.50 -26.64 -1.26
CA PHE A 12 -6.17 -25.24 -0.97
C PHE A 12 -6.92 -24.27 -1.90
N LEU A 13 -6.87 -24.54 -3.21
CA LEU A 13 -7.33 -23.57 -4.22
C LEU A 13 -8.83 -23.31 -4.20
N ILE A 14 -9.66 -24.35 -4.03
CA ILE A 14 -11.13 -24.21 -4.09
C ILE A 14 -11.64 -23.30 -2.94
N PRO A 15 -11.32 -23.57 -1.66
CA PRO A 15 -11.75 -22.72 -0.55
C PRO A 15 -11.17 -21.31 -0.63
N LEU A 16 -9.92 -21.15 -1.09
CA LEU A 16 -9.32 -19.84 -1.30
C LEU A 16 -10.07 -19.04 -2.38
N GLY A 17 -10.43 -19.69 -3.50
CA GLY A 17 -11.25 -19.10 -4.55
C GLY A 17 -12.63 -18.66 -4.05
N LEU A 18 -13.31 -19.52 -3.29
CA LEU A 18 -14.60 -19.21 -2.68
C LEU A 18 -14.49 -18.07 -1.66
N LEU A 19 -13.49 -18.12 -0.78
CA LEU A 19 -13.25 -17.09 0.23
C LEU A 19 -12.99 -15.75 -0.44
N GLY A 20 -12.09 -15.69 -1.43
CA GLY A 20 -11.77 -14.47 -2.15
C GLY A 20 -12.93 -13.92 -2.97
N GLY A 21 -13.74 -14.78 -3.60
CA GLY A 21 -14.97 -14.38 -4.27
C GLY A 21 -16.00 -13.80 -3.30
N ILE A 22 -16.24 -14.47 -2.16
CA ILE A 22 -17.18 -14.01 -1.14
C ILE A 22 -16.71 -12.69 -0.52
N THR A 23 -15.44 -12.57 -0.14
CA THR A 23 -14.93 -11.34 0.48
C THR A 23 -14.95 -10.17 -0.50
N SER A 24 -14.54 -10.38 -1.75
CA SER A 24 -14.65 -9.36 -2.82
C SER A 24 -16.09 -8.92 -3.04
N TYR A 25 -17.03 -9.86 -3.08
CA TYR A 25 -18.46 -9.55 -3.21
C TYR A 25 -18.99 -8.75 -2.02
N THR A 26 -18.66 -9.16 -0.79
CA THR A 26 -19.10 -8.45 0.42
C THR A 26 -18.49 -7.07 0.54
N ASP A 27 -17.23 -6.91 0.09
CA ASP A 27 -16.55 -5.62 0.08
C ASP A 27 -17.21 -4.68 -0.93
N ILE A 28 -17.42 -5.10 -2.18
CA ILE A 28 -18.10 -4.28 -3.20
C ILE A 28 -19.53 -3.91 -2.77
N ARG A 29 -20.29 -4.85 -2.18
CA ARG A 29 -21.71 -4.62 -1.86
C ARG A 29 -21.92 -3.85 -0.56
N TYR A 30 -21.08 -4.07 0.45
CA TYR A 30 -21.29 -3.54 1.81
C TYR A 30 -20.14 -2.66 2.32
N GLY A 31 -19.02 -2.57 1.58
CA GLY A 31 -17.80 -1.87 1.99
C GLY A 31 -17.13 -2.47 3.22
N LYS A 32 -17.44 -3.73 3.57
CA LYS A 32 -16.98 -4.39 4.80
C LYS A 32 -16.75 -5.87 4.60
N ILE A 33 -15.58 -6.33 5.05
CA ILE A 33 -15.24 -7.75 5.16
C ILE A 33 -15.68 -8.25 6.53
N LYS A 34 -16.61 -9.21 6.57
CA LYS A 34 -17.13 -9.75 7.84
C LYS A 34 -16.09 -10.68 8.49
N ASN A 35 -15.85 -10.50 9.79
CA ASN A 35 -14.93 -11.33 10.58
C ASN A 35 -15.25 -12.82 10.51
N ILE A 36 -16.51 -13.21 10.30
CA ILE A 36 -16.90 -14.62 10.19
C ILE A 36 -16.23 -15.30 8.98
N HIS A 37 -16.09 -14.62 7.84
CA HIS A 37 -15.42 -15.18 6.67
C HIS A 37 -13.93 -15.40 6.94
N LEU A 38 -13.30 -14.44 7.63
CA LEU A 38 -11.90 -14.52 8.03
C LEU A 38 -11.66 -15.65 9.03
N LEU A 39 -12.54 -15.78 10.03
CA LEU A 39 -12.46 -16.84 11.03
C LEU A 39 -12.63 -18.23 10.41
N LEU A 40 -13.62 -18.40 9.51
CA LEU A 40 -13.83 -19.66 8.80
C LEU A 40 -12.61 -20.05 7.94
N GLY A 41 -12.01 -19.09 7.24
CA GLY A 41 -10.78 -19.35 6.48
C GLY A 41 -9.61 -19.73 7.38
N LEU A 42 -9.47 -19.10 8.55
CA LEU A 42 -8.41 -19.44 9.50
C LEU A 42 -8.60 -20.84 10.11
N ILE A 43 -9.82 -21.18 10.54
CA ILE A 43 -10.14 -22.52 11.05
C ILE A 43 -9.86 -23.57 9.96
N TYR A 44 -10.29 -23.30 8.73
CA TYR A 44 -10.04 -24.18 7.60
C TYR A 44 -8.53 -24.40 7.37
N SER A 45 -7.75 -23.32 7.39
CA SER A 45 -6.28 -23.36 7.27
C SER A 45 -5.66 -24.26 8.35
N ILE A 46 -6.04 -24.05 9.62
CA ILE A 46 -5.53 -24.84 10.74
C ILE A 46 -5.90 -26.32 10.57
N CYS A 47 -7.17 -26.63 10.29
CA CYS A 47 -7.62 -28.00 10.08
C CYS A 47 -6.87 -28.69 8.93
N LEU A 48 -6.67 -27.99 7.82
CA LEU A 48 -5.98 -28.52 6.64
C LEU A 48 -4.50 -28.78 6.94
N TYR A 49 -3.80 -27.86 7.60
CA TYR A 49 -2.41 -28.07 7.99
C TYR A 49 -2.26 -29.13 9.08
N SER A 50 -3.17 -29.21 10.05
CA SER A 50 -3.20 -30.31 11.03
C SER A 50 -3.40 -31.66 10.36
N PHE A 51 -4.32 -31.74 9.38
CA PHE A 51 -4.51 -32.94 8.59
C PHE A 51 -3.25 -33.33 7.81
N LEU A 52 -2.58 -32.35 7.17
CA LEU A 52 -1.31 -32.58 6.47
C LEU A 52 -0.20 -33.05 7.41
N ILE A 53 -0.11 -32.49 8.62
CA ILE A 53 0.83 -32.93 9.67
C ILE A 53 0.59 -34.40 9.98
N VAL A 54 -0.64 -34.75 10.37
CA VAL A 54 -1.02 -36.13 10.73
C VAL A 54 -0.75 -37.08 9.56
N TYR A 55 -1.22 -36.74 8.37
CA TYR A 55 -1.00 -37.53 7.16
C TYR A 55 0.50 -37.74 6.90
N SER A 56 1.33 -36.72 7.11
CA SER A 56 2.77 -36.81 6.90
C SER A 56 3.52 -37.59 7.98
N THR A 57 3.03 -37.56 9.23
CA THR A 57 3.63 -38.30 10.35
C THR A 57 3.36 -39.80 10.21
N TYR A 58 2.15 -40.17 9.79
CA TYR A 58 1.74 -41.57 9.64
C TYR A 58 1.98 -42.14 8.22
N GLY A 59 2.18 -41.29 7.21
CA GLY A 59 2.49 -41.68 5.84
C GLY A 59 3.94 -41.38 5.46
N ILE A 60 4.77 -42.42 5.36
CA ILE A 60 6.13 -42.48 4.76
C ILE A 60 6.99 -41.22 5.00
N HIS A 61 7.82 -41.30 6.03
CA HIS A 61 8.79 -40.30 6.49
C HIS A 61 9.48 -39.51 5.37
N GLN A 62 9.06 -38.26 5.16
CA GLN A 62 9.92 -37.24 4.59
C GLN A 62 10.26 -36.18 5.65
N PRO A 63 11.51 -36.12 6.15
CA PRO A 63 11.94 -35.11 7.14
C PRO A 63 11.81 -33.66 6.64
N GLY A 64 11.53 -33.43 5.35
CA GLY A 64 11.27 -32.10 4.79
C GLY A 64 10.00 -31.41 5.31
N ASN A 65 9.07 -32.14 5.92
CA ASN A 65 7.74 -31.61 6.27
C ASN A 65 7.75 -30.63 7.45
N LEU A 66 8.56 -30.88 8.49
CA LEU A 66 8.68 -29.94 9.62
C LEU A 66 9.32 -28.61 9.20
N LYS A 67 10.34 -28.67 8.33
CA LYS A 67 10.96 -27.47 7.76
C LYS A 67 9.96 -26.67 6.91
N TYR A 68 9.14 -27.35 6.11
CA TYR A 68 8.07 -26.70 5.34
C TYR A 68 7.07 -26.00 6.25
N LEU A 69 6.57 -26.67 7.28
CA LEU A 69 5.60 -26.09 8.22
C LEU A 69 6.18 -24.91 9.00
N PHE A 70 7.45 -25.01 9.41
CA PHE A 70 8.15 -23.90 10.06
C PHE A 70 8.28 -22.69 9.12
N ASN A 71 8.69 -22.90 7.87
CA ASN A 71 8.78 -21.84 6.86
C ASN A 71 7.41 -21.22 6.59
N LEU A 72 6.36 -22.03 6.55
CA LEU A 72 4.98 -21.57 6.35
C LEU A 72 4.54 -20.69 7.53
N PHE A 73 4.79 -21.14 8.76
CA PHE A 73 4.47 -20.39 9.96
C PHE A 73 5.25 -19.06 10.03
N LEU A 74 6.53 -19.07 9.66
CA LEU A 74 7.33 -17.85 9.55
C LEU A 74 6.76 -16.89 8.51
N ASN A 75 6.46 -17.38 7.30
CA ASN A 75 5.87 -16.58 6.23
C ASN A 75 4.54 -15.94 6.68
N GLY A 76 3.63 -16.72 7.28
CA GLY A 76 2.36 -16.21 7.79
C GLY A 76 2.52 -15.23 8.96
N SER A 77 3.50 -15.45 9.84
CA SER A 77 3.83 -14.53 10.93
C SER A 77 4.36 -13.19 10.41
N PHE A 78 5.24 -13.21 9.40
CA PHE A 78 5.69 -12.00 8.71
C PHE A 78 4.55 -11.30 7.98
N ALA A 79 3.65 -12.05 7.33
CA ALA A 79 2.47 -11.48 6.68
C ALA A 79 1.55 -10.79 7.68
N PHE A 80 1.28 -11.43 8.83
CA PHE A 80 0.48 -10.86 9.90
C PHE A 80 1.13 -9.60 10.48
N LEU A 81 2.44 -9.63 10.77
CA LEU A 81 3.16 -8.46 11.25
C LEU A 81 3.12 -7.32 10.22
N CYS A 82 3.33 -7.63 8.94
CA CYS A 82 3.26 -6.65 7.86
C CYS A 82 1.86 -6.03 7.74
N GLY A 83 0.81 -6.86 7.71
CA GLY A 83 -0.58 -6.39 7.70
C GLY A 83 -0.93 -5.54 8.92
N TYR A 84 -0.49 -5.96 10.11
CA TYR A 84 -0.65 -5.18 11.34
C TYR A 84 0.04 -3.82 11.26
N LEU A 85 1.28 -3.75 10.74
CA LEU A 85 1.98 -2.49 10.56
C LEU A 85 1.27 -1.59 9.55
N LEU A 86 0.78 -2.15 8.43
CA LEU A 86 0.02 -1.38 7.43
C LEU A 86 -1.24 -0.76 8.02
N TRP A 87 -1.98 -1.52 8.85
CA TRP A 87 -3.13 -0.99 9.57
C TRP A 87 -2.74 0.03 10.65
N ARG A 88 -1.72 -0.27 11.46
CA ARG A 88 -1.28 0.59 12.57
C ARG A 88 -0.82 1.97 12.11
N PHE A 89 -0.34 2.07 10.87
CA PHE A 89 0.09 3.31 10.22
C PHE A 89 -0.98 3.94 9.32
N ASP A 90 -2.25 3.53 9.42
CA ASP A 90 -3.38 4.10 8.70
C ASP A 90 -3.26 4.00 7.17
N LEU A 91 -2.60 2.93 6.67
CA LEU A 91 -2.38 2.72 5.24
C LEU A 91 -3.43 1.80 4.64
N TRP A 92 -3.89 0.83 5.43
CA TRP A 92 -4.94 -0.12 5.08
C TRP A 92 -6.00 -0.17 6.16
N ALA A 93 -7.23 -0.48 5.75
CA ALA A 93 -8.29 -0.84 6.67
C ALA A 93 -7.93 -2.17 7.36
N ALA A 94 -8.40 -2.33 8.60
CA ALA A 94 -8.14 -3.56 9.38
C ALA A 94 -8.63 -4.82 8.66
N GLY A 95 -9.70 -4.72 7.86
CA GLY A 95 -10.26 -5.81 7.08
C GLY A 95 -9.28 -6.36 6.04
N ASP A 96 -8.66 -5.49 5.26
CA ASP A 96 -7.75 -5.84 4.18
C ASP A 96 -6.46 -6.44 4.71
N ALA A 97 -5.93 -5.88 5.80
CA ALA A 97 -4.75 -6.41 6.48
C ALA A 97 -4.95 -7.85 6.97
N LYS A 98 -6.13 -8.14 7.55
CA LYS A 98 -6.49 -9.50 7.97
C LYS A 98 -6.69 -10.44 6.79
N LEU A 99 -7.35 -9.97 5.72
CA LEU A 99 -7.57 -10.76 4.51
C LEU A 99 -6.24 -11.15 3.85
N PHE A 100 -5.31 -10.19 3.70
CA PHE A 100 -3.96 -10.45 3.20
C PHE A 100 -3.22 -11.48 4.05
N SER A 101 -3.23 -11.31 5.37
CA SER A 101 -2.58 -12.23 6.30
C SER A 101 -3.15 -13.64 6.16
N LEU A 102 -4.47 -13.75 6.05
CA LEU A 102 -5.16 -15.03 5.88
C LEU A 102 -4.79 -15.72 4.55
N PHE A 103 -4.74 -14.98 3.45
CA PHE A 103 -4.27 -15.51 2.16
C PHE A 103 -2.82 -15.96 2.22
N ALA A 104 -1.94 -15.19 2.85
CA ALA A 104 -0.54 -15.57 3.03
C ALA A 104 -0.35 -16.86 3.84
N PHE A 105 -1.25 -17.15 4.80
CA PHE A 105 -1.28 -18.42 5.52
C PHE A 105 -1.85 -19.58 4.69
N LEU A 106 -2.91 -19.31 3.92
CA LEU A 106 -3.63 -20.35 3.16
C LEU A 106 -2.92 -20.76 1.88
N ILE A 107 -2.18 -19.86 1.22
CA ILE A 107 -1.50 -20.17 -0.04
C ILE A 107 -0.26 -21.05 0.24
N PRO A 108 -0.17 -22.27 -0.34
CA PRO A 108 1.01 -23.11 -0.20
C PRO A 108 2.29 -22.42 -0.69
N LEU A 109 3.43 -22.67 -0.02
CA LEU A 109 4.69 -22.00 -0.36
C LEU A 109 5.19 -22.29 -1.78
N GLU A 110 4.75 -23.41 -2.37
CA GLU A 110 5.04 -23.80 -3.74
C GLU A 110 4.56 -22.78 -4.78
N PHE A 111 3.49 -22.03 -4.48
CA PHE A 111 2.98 -20.96 -5.34
C PHE A 111 3.78 -19.67 -5.22
N TYR A 112 4.70 -19.59 -4.25
CA TYR A 112 5.67 -18.50 -4.13
C TYR A 112 7.08 -18.90 -4.58
N SER A 113 7.19 -19.93 -5.43
CA SER A 113 8.48 -20.47 -5.90
C SER A 113 9.41 -19.41 -6.51
N ARG A 114 8.84 -18.38 -7.14
CA ARG A 114 9.57 -17.23 -7.71
C ARG A 114 9.41 -15.97 -6.85
N SER A 115 9.54 -16.12 -5.55
CA SER A 115 9.51 -14.99 -4.61
C SER A 115 10.86 -14.31 -4.48
N TYR A 116 10.82 -13.02 -4.18
CA TYR A 116 12.01 -12.19 -4.00
C TYR A 116 12.69 -12.39 -2.64
N ILE A 117 11.91 -12.78 -1.63
CA ILE A 117 12.36 -12.90 -0.24
C ILE A 117 12.02 -14.32 0.22
N SER A 118 13.05 -15.17 0.35
CA SER A 118 12.88 -16.57 0.76
C SER A 118 12.21 -16.73 2.13
N LEU A 119 12.43 -15.79 3.05
CA LEU A 119 11.84 -15.77 4.39
C LEU A 119 10.41 -15.19 4.41
N PHE A 120 10.05 -14.37 3.43
CA PHE A 120 8.72 -13.77 3.32
C PHE A 120 8.17 -13.90 1.89
N PRO A 121 7.92 -15.14 1.40
CA PRO A 121 7.47 -15.34 0.03
C PRO A 121 6.14 -14.66 -0.30
N SER A 122 5.25 -14.49 0.68
CA SER A 122 3.97 -13.79 0.50
C SER A 122 4.09 -12.27 0.29
N ALA A 123 5.28 -11.69 0.38
CA ALA A 123 5.56 -10.35 -0.12
C ALA A 123 5.14 -10.20 -1.60
N THR A 124 5.26 -11.26 -2.40
CA THR A 124 4.80 -11.31 -3.79
C THR A 124 3.33 -10.97 -3.92
N LEU A 125 2.47 -11.54 -3.06
CA LEU A 125 1.03 -11.26 -3.06
C LEU A 125 0.75 -9.78 -2.75
N LEU A 126 1.49 -9.22 -1.79
CA LEU A 126 1.35 -7.82 -1.40
C LEU A 126 1.75 -6.89 -2.56
N ILE A 127 2.90 -7.17 -3.19
CA ILE A 127 3.40 -6.41 -4.33
C ILE A 127 2.40 -6.46 -5.49
N ASP A 128 1.90 -7.64 -5.83
CA ASP A 128 0.93 -7.82 -6.92
C ASP A 128 -0.38 -7.07 -6.64
N ALA A 129 -0.88 -7.10 -5.39
CA ALA A 129 -2.09 -6.36 -5.02
C ALA A 129 -1.92 -4.84 -5.22
N PHE A 130 -0.80 -4.27 -4.78
CA PHE A 130 -0.51 -2.86 -5.02
C PHE A 130 -0.31 -2.55 -6.50
N LEU A 131 0.33 -3.43 -7.27
CA LEU A 131 0.51 -3.23 -8.71
C LEU A 131 -0.82 -3.18 -9.43
N PHE A 132 -1.75 -4.10 -9.16
CA PHE A 132 -3.06 -4.08 -9.80
C PHE A 132 -3.85 -2.81 -9.48
N ILE A 133 -3.76 -2.31 -8.25
CA ILE A 133 -4.41 -1.07 -7.84
C ILE A 133 -3.77 0.13 -8.54
N CYS A 134 -2.45 0.22 -8.53
CA CYS A 134 -1.71 1.26 -9.23
C CYS A 134 -2.02 1.24 -10.73
N SER A 135 -2.06 0.06 -11.36
CA SER A 135 -2.43 -0.09 -12.77
C SER A 135 -3.85 0.38 -13.04
N ALA A 136 -4.82 0.00 -12.19
CA ALA A 136 -6.20 0.47 -12.32
C ALA A 136 -6.30 2.00 -12.23
N PHE A 137 -5.62 2.61 -11.25
CA PHE A 137 -5.57 4.07 -11.13
C PHE A 137 -4.88 4.74 -12.31
N ILE A 138 -3.78 4.17 -12.82
CA ILE A 138 -3.08 4.71 -13.99
C ILE A 138 -4.00 4.68 -15.22
N VAL A 139 -4.67 3.55 -15.47
CA VAL A 139 -5.61 3.42 -16.59
C VAL A 139 -6.74 4.44 -16.46
N GLU A 140 -7.36 4.53 -15.28
CA GLU A 140 -8.46 5.46 -15.05
C GLU A 140 -8.02 6.92 -15.20
N MET A 141 -6.84 7.25 -14.67
CA MET A 141 -6.25 8.56 -14.84
C MET A 141 -5.96 8.86 -16.31
N LEU A 142 -5.37 7.94 -17.08
CA LEU A 142 -5.09 8.12 -18.49
C LEU A 142 -6.39 8.35 -19.28
N CYS A 143 -7.43 7.58 -19.00
CA CYS A 143 -8.76 7.78 -19.59
C CYS A 143 -9.33 9.17 -19.26
N LYS A 144 -9.18 9.64 -18.02
CA LYS A 144 -9.65 10.98 -17.62
C LYS A 144 -8.80 12.10 -18.19
N LEU A 145 -7.48 11.89 -18.29
CA LEU A 145 -6.55 12.85 -18.89
C LEU A 145 -6.86 13.03 -20.37
N THR A 146 -7.12 11.96 -21.12
CA THR A 146 -7.50 12.06 -22.54
C THR A 146 -8.83 12.79 -22.72
N LEU A 147 -9.83 12.53 -21.87
CA LEU A 147 -11.09 13.27 -21.86
C LEU A 147 -10.91 14.76 -21.50
N SER A 148 -10.07 15.05 -20.51
CA SER A 148 -9.76 16.43 -20.08
C SER A 148 -9.00 17.20 -21.15
N LEU A 149 -7.97 16.60 -21.75
CA LEU A 149 -7.21 17.20 -22.86
C LEU A 149 -8.12 17.47 -24.06
N TYR A 150 -9.07 16.59 -24.36
CA TYR A 150 -10.07 16.84 -25.40
C TYR A 150 -10.96 18.06 -25.08
N GLY A 151 -11.43 18.18 -23.84
CA GLY A 151 -12.19 19.33 -23.37
C GLY A 151 -11.39 20.64 -23.40
N ILE A 152 -10.14 20.60 -22.92
CA ILE A 152 -9.22 21.75 -22.94
C ILE A 152 -8.93 22.15 -24.38
N ALA A 153 -8.55 21.22 -25.26
CA ALA A 153 -8.29 21.51 -26.67
C ALA A 153 -9.49 22.17 -27.34
N ARG A 154 -10.71 21.68 -27.09
CA ARG A 154 -11.96 22.29 -27.58
C ARG A 154 -12.15 23.72 -27.04
N SER A 155 -11.91 23.93 -25.74
CA SER A 155 -12.01 25.25 -25.12
C SER A 155 -10.94 26.23 -25.60
N PHE A 156 -9.74 25.72 -25.86
CA PHE A 156 -8.59 26.49 -26.32
C PHE A 156 -8.76 26.89 -27.78
N LEU A 157 -9.24 26.00 -28.64
CA LEU A 157 -9.66 26.33 -30.00
C LEU A 157 -10.73 27.43 -30.01
N ARG A 158 -11.68 27.40 -29.06
CA ARG A 158 -12.68 28.47 -28.91
C ARG A 158 -12.06 29.79 -28.46
N LYS A 159 -11.15 29.76 -27.50
CA LYS A 159 -10.45 30.97 -27.00
C LYS A 159 -9.44 31.56 -28.00
N ILE A 160 -8.78 30.74 -28.81
CA ILE A 160 -7.97 31.20 -29.95
C ILE A 160 -8.86 31.97 -30.93
N LYS A 161 -10.06 31.44 -31.21
CA LYS A 161 -11.05 32.12 -32.05
C LYS A 161 -11.53 33.45 -31.43
N GLU A 162 -11.52 33.56 -30.10
CA GLU A 162 -11.89 34.77 -29.34
C GLU A 162 -10.70 35.73 -29.10
N GLY A 163 -9.53 35.50 -29.70
CA GLY A 163 -8.40 36.46 -29.68
C GLY A 163 -7.68 36.58 -28.33
N PHE A 164 -7.68 35.53 -27.51
CA PHE A 164 -7.24 35.62 -26.12
C PHE A 164 -5.70 35.59 -25.95
N ARG A 165 -5.12 36.69 -25.44
CA ARG A 165 -3.72 36.75 -24.93
C ARG A 165 -3.69 36.35 -23.45
N LEU A 166 -3.38 35.09 -23.16
CA LEU A 166 -3.11 34.65 -21.79
C LEU A 166 -1.63 34.89 -21.44
N SER A 167 -1.39 35.64 -20.38
CA SER A 167 -0.06 35.91 -19.83
C SER A 167 0.45 34.68 -19.07
N PHE A 168 1.45 33.99 -19.64
CA PHE A 168 2.05 32.78 -19.06
C PHE A 168 2.74 33.04 -17.70
N SER A 169 3.12 34.29 -17.44
CA SER A 169 3.79 34.70 -16.20
C SER A 169 2.88 34.64 -14.97
N ASP A 170 1.59 34.93 -15.12
CA ASP A 170 0.65 34.93 -13.99
C ASP A 170 0.34 33.50 -13.52
N PHE A 171 0.29 32.56 -14.46
CA PHE A 171 0.16 31.12 -14.17
C PHE A 171 1.38 30.59 -13.40
N PHE A 172 2.58 31.00 -13.79
CA PHE A 172 3.83 30.59 -13.12
C PHE A 172 3.98 31.23 -11.73
N ARG A 173 3.63 32.51 -11.58
CA ARG A 173 3.77 33.23 -10.32
C ARG A 173 2.82 32.70 -9.24
N MET A 174 1.59 32.29 -9.60
CA MET A 174 0.63 31.70 -8.67
C MET A 174 1.04 30.29 -8.19
N ARG A 175 1.79 29.53 -9.00
CA ARG A 175 2.18 28.15 -8.67
C ARG A 175 3.57 28.01 -8.02
N TRP A 176 4.39 29.06 -8.01
CA TRP A 176 5.75 28.97 -7.45
C TRP A 176 5.79 28.62 -5.96
N GLY A 177 4.85 29.14 -5.15
CA GLY A 177 4.76 28.80 -3.73
C GLY A 177 4.50 27.30 -3.49
N VAL A 178 3.58 26.73 -4.27
CA VAL A 178 3.26 25.29 -4.26
C VAL A 178 4.45 24.47 -4.75
N LEU A 179 5.14 24.93 -5.79
CA LEU A 179 6.34 24.27 -6.31
C LEU A 179 7.48 24.27 -5.28
N LYS A 180 7.67 25.37 -4.55
CA LYS A 180 8.71 25.48 -3.52
C LYS A 180 8.46 24.52 -2.35
N SER A 181 7.24 24.46 -1.83
CA SER A 181 6.91 23.50 -0.76
C SER A 181 7.06 22.06 -1.24
N PHE A 182 6.62 21.77 -2.46
CA PHE A 182 6.79 20.47 -3.10
C PHE A 182 8.26 20.07 -3.22
N ILE A 183 9.14 20.96 -3.72
CA ILE A 183 10.59 20.69 -3.86
C ILE A 183 11.23 20.40 -2.50
N ILE A 184 10.89 21.17 -1.46
CA ILE A 184 11.48 20.98 -0.12
C ILE A 184 11.07 19.63 0.48
N GLU A 185 9.78 19.29 0.44
CA GLU A 185 9.30 18.03 1.01
C GLU A 185 9.79 16.82 0.21
N THR A 186 9.81 16.94 -1.12
CA THR A 186 10.34 15.90 -2.02
C THR A 186 11.85 15.72 -1.82
N GLY A 187 12.61 16.80 -1.64
CA GLY A 187 14.04 16.75 -1.37
C GLY A 187 14.39 16.07 -0.04
N LYS A 188 13.57 16.27 1.01
CA LYS A 188 13.74 15.57 2.28
C LYS A 188 13.40 14.09 2.16
N LEU A 189 12.33 13.73 1.45
CA LEU A 189 11.99 12.33 1.14
C LEU A 189 13.13 11.66 0.37
N PHE A 190 13.68 12.34 -0.63
CA PHE A 190 14.82 11.86 -1.41
C PHE A 190 16.04 11.53 -0.55
N LEU A 191 16.44 12.46 0.32
CA LEU A 191 17.59 12.24 1.20
C LEU A 191 17.38 11.02 2.10
N LEU A 192 16.18 10.88 2.68
CA LEU A 192 15.86 9.75 3.54
C LEU A 192 15.84 8.43 2.76
N CYS A 193 15.22 8.41 1.58
CA CYS A 193 15.16 7.20 0.77
C CYS A 193 16.55 6.79 0.30
N THR A 194 17.34 7.73 -0.21
CA THR A 194 18.71 7.46 -0.64
C THR A 194 19.56 6.97 0.54
N SER A 195 19.44 7.59 1.71
CA SER A 195 20.18 7.17 2.91
C SER A 195 19.78 5.77 3.38
N ALA A 196 18.49 5.45 3.31
CA ALA A 196 17.98 4.13 3.66
C ALA A 196 18.40 3.05 2.65
N LEU A 197 18.37 3.35 1.34
CA LEU A 197 18.86 2.44 0.30
C LEU A 197 20.36 2.15 0.46
N ILE A 198 21.17 3.17 0.74
CA ILE A 198 22.60 3.01 1.03
C ILE A 198 22.82 2.15 2.28
N ALA A 199 22.05 2.39 3.35
CA ALA A 199 22.15 1.62 4.59
C ALA A 199 21.78 0.14 4.37
N ILE A 200 20.73 -0.11 3.59
CA ILE A 200 20.29 -1.45 3.20
C ILE A 200 21.34 -2.17 2.38
N GLU A 201 21.88 -1.51 1.35
CA GLU A 201 22.90 -2.11 0.49
C GLU A 201 24.16 -2.42 1.31
N GLY A 202 24.59 -1.49 2.15
CA GLY A 202 25.70 -1.69 3.09
C GLY A 202 25.46 -2.86 4.04
N LEU A 203 24.26 -2.97 4.61
CA LEU A 203 23.86 -4.10 5.46
C LEU A 203 23.85 -5.41 4.67
N SER A 204 23.40 -5.41 3.42
CA SER A 204 23.36 -6.61 2.58
C SER A 204 24.78 -7.14 2.30
N ILE A 205 25.73 -6.25 2.01
CA ILE A 205 27.14 -6.59 1.78
C ILE A 205 27.74 -7.14 3.08
N PHE A 206 27.45 -6.50 4.21
CA PHE A 206 27.89 -6.95 5.52
C PHE A 206 27.34 -8.34 5.87
N LEU A 207 26.05 -8.57 5.65
CA LEU A 207 25.39 -9.87 5.89
C LEU A 207 25.94 -10.96 4.97
N LYS A 208 26.20 -10.67 3.68
CA LYS A 208 26.85 -11.61 2.76
C LYS A 208 28.24 -12.03 3.25
N LYS A 209 28.97 -11.14 3.92
CA LYS A 209 30.29 -11.44 4.48
C LYS A 209 30.20 -12.37 5.70
N ILE A 210 29.15 -12.23 6.53
CA ILE A 210 28.94 -13.09 7.71
C ILE A 210 28.30 -14.42 7.31
N ILE A 211 27.34 -14.38 6.39
CA ILE A 211 26.52 -15.52 5.97
C ILE A 211 26.59 -15.58 4.43
N PRO A 212 27.58 -16.28 3.85
CA PRO A 212 27.75 -16.38 2.40
C PRO A 212 26.54 -16.95 1.66
N SER A 213 25.67 -17.71 2.36
CA SER A 213 24.43 -18.25 1.80
C SER A 213 23.27 -17.25 1.72
N ALA A 214 23.40 -16.05 2.28
CA ALA A 214 22.39 -14.99 2.21
C ALA A 214 22.41 -14.29 0.84
N ASN A 215 22.03 -15.02 -0.21
CA ASN A 215 21.94 -14.46 -1.55
C ASN A 215 20.63 -13.68 -1.72
N ILE A 216 20.69 -12.36 -1.55
CA ILE A 216 19.61 -11.46 -1.98
C ILE A 216 19.72 -11.36 -3.51
N SER A 217 18.89 -12.14 -4.20
CA SER A 217 19.00 -12.42 -5.64
C SER A 217 18.71 -11.22 -6.54
N HIS A 218 17.93 -10.23 -6.09
CA HIS A 218 17.55 -9.08 -6.93
C HIS A 218 17.55 -7.75 -6.14
N PRO A 219 18.67 -6.98 -6.15
CA PRO A 219 18.77 -5.74 -5.40
C PRO A 219 17.74 -4.69 -5.85
N LEU A 220 17.43 -4.57 -7.15
CA LEU A 220 16.46 -3.57 -7.65
C LEU A 220 15.02 -3.81 -7.15
N LEU A 221 14.58 -5.07 -7.06
CA LEU A 221 13.23 -5.40 -6.58
C LEU A 221 13.12 -5.26 -5.06
N PHE A 222 14.19 -5.61 -4.35
CA PHE A 222 14.30 -5.31 -2.92
C PHE A 222 14.27 -3.79 -2.66
N GLN A 223 15.01 -3.01 -3.47
CA GLN A 223 15.06 -1.56 -3.38
C GLN A 223 13.69 -0.92 -3.68
N THR A 224 12.93 -1.40 -4.66
CA THR A 224 11.58 -0.87 -4.96
C THR A 224 10.56 -1.21 -3.88
N PHE A 225 10.56 -2.44 -3.36
CA PHE A 225 9.71 -2.81 -2.21
C PHE A 225 10.04 -1.97 -0.97
N PHE A 226 11.33 -1.82 -0.65
CA PHE A 226 11.75 -0.97 0.46
C PHE A 226 11.42 0.49 0.23
N PHE A 227 11.47 0.98 -1.01
CA PHE A 227 11.06 2.34 -1.31
C PHE A 227 9.57 2.55 -1.06
N ALA A 228 8.71 1.62 -1.48
CA ALA A 228 7.27 1.65 -1.19
C ALA A 228 7.02 1.64 0.33
N LEU A 229 7.71 0.74 1.06
CA LEU A 229 7.65 0.67 2.51
C LEU A 229 8.19 1.95 3.17
N GLN A 230 9.22 2.58 2.60
CA GLN A 230 9.78 3.82 3.12
C GLN A 230 8.84 5.00 2.94
N ILE A 231 8.15 5.15 1.81
CA ILE A 231 7.11 6.20 1.64
C ILE A 231 6.02 6.04 2.69
N ILE A 232 5.62 4.79 2.91
CA ILE A 232 4.66 4.35 3.92
C ILE A 232 5.12 4.75 5.32
N LEU A 233 6.34 4.36 5.68
CA LEU A 233 6.92 4.64 6.99
C LEU A 233 7.20 6.12 7.16
N PHE A 234 7.58 6.84 6.10
CA PHE A 234 7.91 8.26 6.12
C PHE A 234 6.79 9.10 6.73
N ARG A 235 5.53 8.82 6.36
CA ARG A 235 4.37 9.53 6.90
C ARG A 235 4.27 9.41 8.42
N SER A 236 4.60 8.24 8.97
CA SER A 236 4.62 8.01 10.42
C SER A 236 5.90 8.52 11.08
N LEU A 237 7.05 8.23 10.48
CA LEU A 237 8.37 8.53 11.03
C LEU A 237 8.66 10.03 11.08
N TRP A 238 8.08 10.82 10.19
CA TRP A 238 8.26 12.27 10.19
C TRP A 238 7.73 12.95 11.46
N LYS A 239 6.73 12.35 12.11
CA LYS A 239 6.27 12.83 13.42
C LYS A 239 7.38 12.72 14.49
N ASN A 240 8.32 11.80 14.32
CA ASN A 240 9.45 11.59 15.23
C ASN A 240 10.79 12.09 14.63
N LYS A 241 11.12 13.35 14.92
CA LYS A 241 12.34 14.02 14.46
C LYS A 241 13.64 13.27 14.82
N ILE A 242 13.65 12.52 15.93
CA ILE A 242 14.84 11.78 16.37
C ILE A 242 15.11 10.61 15.42
N PHE A 243 14.07 9.86 15.06
CA PHE A 243 14.22 8.70 14.18
C PHE A 243 14.70 9.08 12.78
N VAL A 244 14.17 10.19 12.23
CA VAL A 244 14.64 10.75 10.94
C VAL A 244 16.14 11.08 11.00
N ARG A 245 16.62 11.71 12.09
CA ARG A 245 18.04 12.00 12.27
C ARG A 245 18.88 10.73 12.34
N LEU A 246 18.41 9.70 13.04
CA LEU A 246 19.11 8.41 13.14
C LEU A 246 19.28 7.74 11.78
N ILE A 247 18.24 7.72 10.93
CA ILE A 247 18.35 7.17 9.57
C ILE A 247 19.35 7.96 8.72
N LEU A 248 19.30 9.30 8.79
CA LEU A 248 20.23 10.14 8.02
C LEU A 248 21.67 9.91 8.45
N VAL A 249 21.93 9.79 9.76
CA VAL A 249 23.27 9.48 10.29
C VAL A 249 23.71 8.08 9.86
N ALA A 250 22.85 7.07 10.00
CA ALA A 250 23.14 5.70 9.58
C ALA A 250 23.48 5.62 8.08
N GLY A 251 22.67 6.25 7.22
CA GLY A 251 22.94 6.28 5.79
C GLY A 251 24.19 7.09 5.42
N ALA A 252 24.52 8.15 6.16
CA ALA A 252 25.77 8.88 5.98
C ALA A 252 26.99 8.01 6.34
N VAL A 253 26.97 7.31 7.48
CA VAL A 253 28.03 6.39 7.90
C VAL A 253 28.17 5.21 6.94
N CYS A 254 27.07 4.58 6.53
CA CYS A 254 27.10 3.54 5.52
C CYS A 254 27.63 4.06 4.18
N GLY A 255 27.24 5.28 3.78
CA GLY A 255 27.70 5.92 2.55
C GLY A 255 29.20 6.21 2.55
N THR A 256 29.76 6.66 3.67
CA THR A 256 31.22 6.88 3.78
C THR A 256 31.98 5.56 3.77
N ILE A 257 31.51 4.54 4.49
CA ILE A 257 32.11 3.18 4.43
C ILE A 257 32.05 2.65 3.00
N PHE A 258 30.92 2.84 2.30
CA PHE A 258 30.75 2.41 0.92
C PHE A 258 31.70 3.12 -0.04
N LEU A 259 31.85 4.44 0.09
CA LEU A 259 32.82 5.24 -0.68
C LEU A 259 34.27 4.79 -0.49
N LEU A 260 34.65 4.41 0.73
CA LEU A 260 36.00 3.97 1.06
C LEU A 260 36.29 2.53 0.60
N SER A 261 35.26 1.68 0.54
CA SER A 261 35.41 0.25 0.25
C SER A 261 35.16 -0.14 -1.20
N HIS A 262 34.39 0.66 -1.95
CA HIS A 262 33.95 0.33 -3.30
C HIS A 262 34.22 1.46 -4.29
N ASN A 263 34.25 1.11 -5.58
CA ASN A 263 34.41 2.07 -6.66
C ASN A 263 33.25 3.09 -6.67
N GLY A 264 33.54 4.39 -6.64
CA GLY A 264 32.55 5.47 -6.52
C GLY A 264 31.44 5.46 -7.58
N ILE A 265 31.64 4.73 -8.68
CA ILE A 265 30.67 4.46 -9.74
C ILE A 265 29.38 3.84 -9.20
N LEU A 266 29.45 2.88 -8.26
CA LEU A 266 28.25 2.25 -7.71
C LEU A 266 27.40 3.24 -6.92
N LEU A 267 28.03 4.12 -6.13
CA LEU A 267 27.32 5.16 -5.39
C LEU A 267 26.65 6.15 -6.37
N LEU A 268 27.36 6.56 -7.42
CA LEU A 268 26.81 7.44 -8.44
C LEU A 268 25.56 6.83 -9.09
N ASN A 269 25.59 5.52 -9.40
CA ASN A 269 24.44 4.81 -9.93
C ASN A 269 23.28 4.74 -8.94
N LEU A 270 23.53 4.51 -7.65
CA LEU A 270 22.50 4.54 -6.61
C LEU A 270 21.85 5.92 -6.48
N VAL A 271 22.65 6.99 -6.48
CA VAL A 271 22.15 8.37 -6.44
C VAL A 271 21.34 8.67 -7.69
N LYS A 272 21.84 8.33 -8.89
CA LYS A 272 21.12 8.48 -10.16
C LYS A 272 19.78 7.76 -10.13
N ASN A 273 19.75 6.50 -9.72
CA ASN A 273 18.53 5.70 -9.62
C ASN A 273 17.55 6.28 -8.61
N SER A 274 18.05 6.77 -7.47
CA SER A 274 17.23 7.43 -6.46
C SER A 274 16.59 8.71 -6.99
N ILE A 275 17.30 9.50 -7.83
CA ILE A 275 16.76 10.72 -8.44
C ILE A 275 15.66 10.36 -9.44
N ILE A 276 15.91 9.39 -10.31
CA ILE A 276 14.91 8.91 -11.29
C ILE A 276 13.67 8.40 -10.56
N LEU A 277 13.86 7.58 -9.53
CA LEU A 277 12.77 7.02 -8.72
C LEU A 277 11.99 8.11 -7.99
N LEU A 278 12.66 9.11 -7.42
CA LEU A 278 12.02 10.25 -6.79
C LEU A 278 11.15 11.04 -7.77
N LEU A 279 11.68 11.32 -8.97
CA LEU A 279 10.92 12.02 -10.00
C LEU A 279 9.69 11.21 -10.41
N LEU A 280 9.87 9.91 -10.64
CA LEU A 280 8.79 9.00 -10.99
C LEU A 280 7.71 8.97 -9.88
N VAL A 281 8.11 8.73 -8.64
CA VAL A 281 7.19 8.66 -7.50
C VAL A 281 6.54 10.01 -7.23
N GLY A 282 7.27 11.12 -7.32
CA GLY A 282 6.71 12.46 -7.15
C GLY A 282 5.62 12.75 -8.18
N VAL A 283 5.86 12.38 -9.44
CA VAL A 283 4.85 12.49 -10.51
C VAL A 283 3.66 11.60 -10.23
N VAL A 284 3.87 10.32 -9.90
CA VAL A 284 2.79 9.37 -9.58
C VAL A 284 1.98 9.81 -8.37
N MET A 285 2.62 10.27 -7.29
CA MET A 285 1.94 10.76 -6.09
C MET A 285 1.13 12.02 -6.37
N GLN A 286 1.68 12.96 -7.16
CA GLN A 286 0.94 14.16 -7.56
C GLN A 286 -0.27 13.80 -8.41
N MET A 287 -0.12 12.82 -9.31
CA MET A 287 -1.20 12.27 -10.12
C MET A 287 -2.29 11.63 -9.26
N VAL A 288 -1.90 10.75 -8.33
CA VAL A 288 -2.82 10.08 -7.38
C VAL A 288 -3.53 11.10 -6.49
N TYR A 289 -2.82 12.08 -5.94
CA TYR A 289 -3.42 13.13 -5.13
C TYR A 289 -4.47 13.93 -5.91
N THR A 290 -4.11 14.36 -7.12
CA THR A 290 -5.02 15.08 -8.02
C THR A 290 -6.25 14.22 -8.37
N TYR A 291 -6.03 12.93 -8.61
CA TYR A 291 -7.10 11.96 -8.88
C TYR A 291 -8.06 11.82 -7.69
N ILE A 292 -7.52 11.60 -6.49
CA ILE A 292 -8.29 11.45 -5.25
C ILE A 292 -9.13 12.71 -4.99
N GLU A 293 -8.52 13.89 -5.06
CA GLU A 293 -9.18 15.17 -4.82
C GLU A 293 -10.34 15.39 -5.80
N SER A 294 -10.14 15.07 -7.07
CA SER A 294 -11.11 15.35 -8.14
C SER A 294 -12.24 14.33 -8.26
N HIS A 295 -12.01 13.05 -7.92
CA HIS A 295 -12.97 11.98 -8.24
C HIS A 295 -13.41 11.14 -7.06
N GLU A 296 -12.55 11.00 -6.04
CA GLU A 296 -12.86 10.20 -4.87
C GLU A 296 -13.52 11.01 -3.76
N THR A 297 -13.69 12.33 -3.93
CA THR A 297 -14.47 13.13 -2.99
C THR A 297 -15.93 13.22 -3.43
N ARG A 298 -16.86 13.01 -2.49
CA ARG A 298 -18.29 13.27 -2.65
C ARG A 298 -18.70 14.35 -1.67
N ARG A 299 -19.41 15.36 -2.16
CA ARG A 299 -20.09 16.34 -1.31
C ARG A 299 -21.38 15.74 -0.76
N ILE A 300 -21.47 15.63 0.55
CA ILE A 300 -22.69 15.24 1.26
C ILE A 300 -23.10 16.35 2.23
N ARG A 301 -24.37 16.41 2.62
CA ARG A 301 -24.80 17.34 3.67
C ARG A 301 -24.22 16.85 5.00
N ALA A 302 -23.80 17.77 5.87
CA ALA A 302 -23.22 17.41 7.16
C ALA A 302 -24.17 16.55 8.02
N LYS A 303 -25.49 16.77 7.92
CA LYS A 303 -26.51 15.94 8.57
C LYS A 303 -26.68 14.53 8.01
N ASP A 304 -26.21 14.28 6.79
CA ASP A 304 -26.29 12.97 6.11
C ASP A 304 -25.01 12.14 6.33
N VAL A 305 -24.13 12.56 7.24
CA VAL A 305 -22.90 11.83 7.56
C VAL A 305 -23.24 10.50 8.23
N CYS A 306 -22.71 9.42 7.67
CA CYS A 306 -22.93 8.06 8.17
C CYS A 306 -21.71 7.53 8.92
N LEU A 307 -21.92 6.53 9.78
CA LEU A 307 -20.87 5.70 10.38
C LEU A 307 -19.89 5.19 9.30
N GLY A 308 -18.58 5.34 9.55
CA GLY A 308 -17.50 4.89 8.66
C GLY A 308 -17.21 5.86 7.50
N SER A 309 -17.84 7.04 7.46
CA SER A 309 -17.50 8.06 6.47
C SER A 309 -16.09 8.58 6.70
N PHE A 310 -15.32 8.75 5.63
CA PHE A 310 -13.96 9.29 5.64
C PHE A 310 -13.98 10.77 5.30
N ILE A 311 -13.93 11.65 6.29
CA ILE A 311 -13.98 13.10 6.06
C ILE A 311 -12.65 13.59 5.48
N THR A 312 -12.69 14.46 4.47
CA THR A 312 -11.45 15.06 3.93
C THR A 312 -10.79 15.99 4.96
N PRO A 313 -9.45 16.14 4.95
CA PRO A 313 -8.76 17.02 5.90
C PRO A 313 -9.32 18.44 5.94
N GLU A 314 -9.73 19.02 4.80
CA GLU A 314 -10.31 20.37 4.78
C GLU A 314 -11.66 20.42 5.48
N SER A 315 -12.49 19.40 5.24
CA SER A 315 -13.81 19.28 5.86
C SER A 315 -13.69 18.99 7.37
N LEU A 316 -12.68 18.23 7.77
CA LEU A 316 -12.40 17.95 9.18
C LEU A 316 -11.96 19.23 9.91
N LEU A 317 -11.05 20.01 9.33
CA LEU A 317 -10.65 21.32 9.89
C LEU A 317 -11.85 22.27 10.01
N TYR A 318 -12.74 22.28 9.01
CA TYR A 318 -13.97 23.05 9.06
C TYR A 318 -14.86 22.60 10.24
N ILE A 319 -15.09 21.30 10.38
CA ILE A 319 -15.88 20.72 11.48
C ILE A 319 -15.24 21.03 12.84
N GLU A 320 -13.93 20.85 13.00
CA GLU A 320 -13.21 21.16 14.23
C GLU A 320 -13.36 22.63 14.63
N ASN A 321 -13.34 23.55 13.66
CA ASN A 321 -13.56 24.97 13.92
C ASN A 321 -15.01 25.27 14.35
N GLU A 322 -16.00 24.60 13.77
CA GLU A 322 -17.40 24.73 14.20
C GLU A 322 -17.64 24.13 15.60
N PHE A 323 -17.00 23.01 15.93
CA PHE A 323 -17.02 22.44 17.28
C PHE A 323 -16.35 23.38 18.29
N LYS A 324 -15.23 24.03 17.93
CA LYS A 324 -14.58 25.05 18.76
C LYS A 324 -15.49 26.24 19.03
N LYS A 325 -16.21 26.74 18.03
CA LYS A 325 -17.18 27.85 18.20
C LYS A 325 -18.30 27.51 19.20
N LYS A 326 -18.69 26.23 19.28
CA LYS A 326 -19.73 25.73 20.19
C LYS A 326 -19.20 25.23 21.54
N ASN A 327 -17.92 25.43 21.85
CA ASN A 327 -17.25 24.91 23.04
C ASN A 327 -17.36 23.37 23.19
N LYS A 328 -17.36 22.64 22.08
CA LYS A 328 -17.44 21.16 22.02
C LYS A 328 -16.19 20.50 21.44
N ALA A 329 -15.08 21.22 21.29
CA ALA A 329 -13.89 20.75 20.56
C ALA A 329 -13.38 19.38 21.03
N ASP A 330 -13.46 19.10 22.34
CA ASP A 330 -12.94 17.87 22.94
C ASP A 330 -13.86 16.66 22.74
N GLU A 331 -15.14 16.87 22.37
CA GLU A 331 -16.12 15.79 22.18
C GLU A 331 -15.87 14.99 20.89
N LEU A 332 -15.29 15.60 19.86
CA LEU A 332 -15.09 14.95 18.56
C LEU A 332 -14.01 13.84 18.61
N GLY A 333 -13.04 13.98 19.52
CA GLY A 333 -11.91 13.05 19.61
C GLY A 333 -11.05 12.99 18.35
N THR A 334 -10.30 11.90 18.17
CA THR A 334 -9.47 11.69 16.98
C THR A 334 -10.21 10.82 15.95
N CYS A 335 -10.18 11.23 14.68
CA CYS A 335 -10.70 10.41 13.59
C CYS A 335 -9.68 9.33 13.22
N CYS A 336 -10.10 8.06 13.21
CA CYS A 336 -9.26 6.92 12.85
C CYS A 336 -9.34 6.58 11.35
N SER A 337 -8.44 5.72 10.88
CA SER A 337 -8.44 5.16 9.51
C SER A 337 -9.56 4.18 9.20
N ASP A 338 -10.44 3.88 10.17
CA ASP A 338 -11.68 3.14 9.92
C ASP A 338 -12.87 4.07 9.62
N GLY A 339 -12.62 5.38 9.53
CA GLY A 339 -13.63 6.42 9.34
C GLY A 339 -14.27 6.86 10.66
N LEU A 340 -15.37 7.62 10.55
CA LEU A 340 -16.08 8.12 11.73
C LEU A 340 -16.73 7.00 12.54
N THR A 341 -16.55 7.05 13.86
CA THR A 341 -17.33 6.22 14.79
C THR A 341 -18.80 6.67 14.82
N ARG A 342 -19.68 5.83 15.38
CA ARG A 342 -21.10 6.16 15.51
C ARG A 342 -21.31 7.44 16.33
N ILE A 343 -20.61 7.55 17.45
CA ILE A 343 -20.66 8.73 18.33
C ILE A 343 -20.22 9.98 17.58
N GLN A 344 -19.12 9.92 16.83
CA GLN A 344 -18.64 11.07 16.06
C GLN A 344 -19.62 11.47 14.95
N ALA A 345 -20.18 10.50 14.22
CA ALA A 345 -21.19 10.78 13.20
C ALA A 345 -22.45 11.42 13.80
N ASP A 346 -22.92 10.91 14.94
CA ASP A 346 -24.08 11.45 15.67
C ASP A 346 -23.79 12.89 16.15
N LEU A 347 -22.63 13.14 16.77
CA LEU A 347 -22.22 14.48 17.19
C LEU A 347 -22.15 15.48 16.03
N ILE A 348 -21.60 15.07 14.88
CA ILE A 348 -21.55 15.92 13.68
C ILE A 348 -22.98 16.23 13.21
N ARG A 349 -23.86 15.22 13.16
CA ARG A 349 -25.26 15.44 12.75
C ARG A 349 -25.98 16.39 13.70
N ASP A 350 -25.80 16.25 15.01
CA ASP A 350 -26.40 17.12 16.02
C ASP A 350 -25.88 18.56 15.91
N VAL A 351 -24.58 18.74 15.67
CA VAL A 351 -23.98 20.08 15.51
C VAL A 351 -24.51 20.79 14.27
N PHE A 352 -24.85 20.06 13.21
CA PHE A 352 -25.33 20.61 11.95
C PHE A 352 -26.82 20.37 11.67
N GLU A 353 -27.61 19.98 12.67
CA GLU A 353 -29.02 19.62 12.51
C GLU A 353 -29.85 20.76 11.90
N ASN A 354 -29.53 22.00 12.28
CA ASN A 354 -30.25 23.21 11.87
C ASN A 354 -29.67 23.87 10.60
N ASP A 355 -28.58 23.35 10.02
CA ASP A 355 -27.92 23.97 8.86
C ASP A 355 -27.84 23.03 7.66
N ASP A 356 -28.91 23.05 6.87
CA ASP A 356 -29.04 22.27 5.63
C ASP A 356 -28.12 22.72 4.50
N SER A 357 -27.53 23.91 4.62
CA SER A 357 -26.67 24.49 3.60
C SER A 357 -25.25 23.93 3.65
N ILE A 358 -24.82 23.44 4.82
CA ILE A 358 -23.47 22.96 5.02
C ILE A 358 -23.26 21.62 4.33
N ARG A 359 -22.31 21.63 3.39
CA ARG A 359 -21.84 20.44 2.69
C ARG A 359 -20.39 20.18 3.04
N ILE A 360 -20.10 18.93 3.36
CA ILE A 360 -18.74 18.46 3.62
C ILE A 360 -18.30 17.48 2.55
N ASN A 361 -17.00 17.43 2.28
CA ASN A 361 -16.42 16.45 1.38
C ASN A 361 -16.08 15.19 2.18
N VAL A 362 -16.49 14.03 1.64
CA VAL A 362 -16.18 12.71 2.18
C VAL A 362 -15.54 11.88 1.08
N TYR A 363 -14.49 11.13 1.40
CA TYR A 363 -13.87 10.18 0.49
C TYR A 363 -14.82 9.00 0.22
N LYS A 364 -14.90 8.58 -1.03
CA LYS A 364 -15.55 7.33 -1.42
C LYS A 364 -14.74 6.16 -0.90
N THR A 365 -15.43 5.11 -0.48
CA THR A 365 -14.80 3.86 -0.07
C THR A 365 -14.23 3.16 -1.30
N PHE A 366 -12.95 2.79 -1.23
CA PHE A 366 -12.28 2.00 -2.25
C PHE A 366 -12.33 0.52 -1.85
N PHE A 367 -12.79 -0.34 -2.76
CA PHE A 367 -12.91 -1.77 -2.52
C PHE A 367 -11.58 -2.46 -2.79
N PHE A 368 -10.84 -2.78 -1.75
CA PHE A 368 -9.47 -3.30 -1.85
C PHE A 368 -9.45 -4.84 -1.98
N ALA A 369 -10.44 -5.54 -1.42
CA ALA A 369 -10.50 -7.01 -1.44
C ALA A 369 -10.47 -7.63 -2.85
N PRO A 370 -11.16 -7.07 -3.89
CA PRO A 370 -11.08 -7.58 -5.25
C PRO A 370 -9.66 -7.59 -5.83
N PHE A 371 -8.84 -6.61 -5.46
CA PHE A 371 -7.46 -6.53 -5.94
C PHE A 371 -6.54 -7.50 -5.22
N ILE A 372 -6.73 -7.72 -3.91
CA ILE A 372 -6.05 -8.81 -3.19
C ILE A 372 -6.43 -10.16 -3.81
N PHE A 373 -7.69 -10.36 -4.16
CA PHE A 373 -8.14 -11.59 -4.81
C PHE A 373 -7.56 -11.76 -6.21
N LEU A 374 -7.50 -10.70 -7.01
CA LEU A 374 -6.84 -10.72 -8.32
C LEU A 374 -5.34 -11.03 -8.19
N ALA A 375 -4.66 -10.43 -7.21
CA ALA A 375 -3.27 -10.74 -6.87
C ALA A 375 -3.09 -12.21 -6.53
N PHE A 376 -3.97 -12.77 -5.71
CA PHE A 376 -3.98 -14.19 -5.39
C PHE A 376 -4.11 -15.08 -6.63
N LEU A 377 -5.10 -14.81 -7.50
CA LEU A 377 -5.29 -15.58 -8.74
C LEU A 377 -4.05 -15.50 -9.62
N PHE A 378 -3.48 -14.31 -9.74
CA PHE A 378 -2.27 -14.07 -10.53
C PHE A 378 -1.06 -14.83 -9.97
N THR A 379 -0.82 -14.74 -8.65
CA THR A 379 0.27 -15.44 -7.98
C THR A 379 0.16 -16.95 -8.16
N ILE A 380 -1.05 -17.54 -8.10
CA ILE A 380 -1.23 -18.98 -8.36
C ILE A 380 -0.89 -19.34 -9.79
N LEU A 381 -1.43 -18.60 -10.76
CA LEU A 381 -1.26 -18.89 -12.18
C LEU A 381 0.22 -18.81 -12.60
N THR A 382 0.96 -17.87 -12.01
CA THR A 382 2.33 -17.58 -12.41
C THR A 382 3.39 -18.15 -11.48
N LYS A 383 3.00 -18.60 -10.29
CA LYS A 383 3.88 -19.02 -9.19
C LYS A 383 4.93 -17.97 -8.79
N GLY A 384 4.61 -16.69 -9.01
CA GLY A 384 5.53 -15.56 -8.88
C GLY A 384 4.81 -14.22 -8.87
N SER A 385 5.58 -13.13 -8.96
CA SER A 385 5.05 -11.76 -9.05
C SER A 385 4.84 -11.31 -10.49
N PHE A 386 3.87 -10.42 -10.69
CA PHE A 386 3.65 -9.73 -11.97
C PHE A 386 4.90 -9.00 -12.47
N LEU A 387 5.73 -8.47 -11.56
CA LEU A 387 6.98 -7.78 -11.92
C LEU A 387 7.97 -8.68 -12.65
N PHE A 388 7.95 -9.98 -12.39
CA PHE A 388 8.84 -10.92 -13.07
C PHE A 388 8.58 -10.93 -14.58
N PHE A 389 7.31 -10.85 -15.00
CA PHE A 389 6.93 -10.80 -16.41
C PHE A 389 7.18 -9.44 -17.04
N LEU A 390 6.98 -8.34 -16.30
CA LEU A 390 7.21 -7.00 -16.83
C LEU A 390 8.69 -6.69 -17.10
N LEU A 391 9.58 -7.34 -16.35
CA LEU A 391 11.01 -7.04 -16.38
C LEU A 391 11.82 -8.06 -17.19
N ASP A 392 11.17 -9.04 -17.84
CA ASP A 392 11.81 -10.17 -18.54
C ASP A 392 12.92 -10.82 -17.69
N LEU A 393 12.66 -11.00 -16.39
CA LEU A 393 13.59 -11.63 -15.44
C LEU A 393 13.50 -13.16 -15.42
#